data_AF-A0AAW2NZY2-F1
#
_entry.id   AF-A0AAW2NZY2-F1
#
_cell.length_a   1.000
_cell.length_b   1.000
_cell.length_c   1.000
_cell.angle_alpha   90.00
_cell.angle_beta   90.00
_cell.angle_gamma   90.00
#
_symmetry.space_group_name_H-M   'P 1'
#
loop_
_entity.id
_entity.type
_entity.pdbx_description
1 polymer ?
#
loop_
_entity_poly.entity_id
_entity_poly.type
_entity_poly.pdbx_seq_one_letter_code
_entity_poly.pdbx_strand_id
1 'polypeptide(L)'
;MEEEIKMIEKNNTWELADRPKDKEVIGVKWIYKTKLNADGSIQKHKARLVAKGYSQLPGIDYTETFAPVARLDTIRALIAIAANKKWKIYQMDVKSAFLNGYIDEEIYVEQPQGFIAKGSEEKVLVEESTLWAQTSAKSLVQQNR
;
A
#
# COMPACT_ATOMS: atom_id res chain seq x y z
N MET A 1 15.21 -5.07 4.74
CA MET A 1 14.18 -6.11 4.52
C MET A 1 13.56 -6.50 5.86
N GLU A 2 14.37 -6.92 6.83
CA GLU A 2 13.89 -7.27 8.18
C GLU A 2 13.09 -6.17 8.88
N GLU A 3 13.52 -4.90 8.79
CA GLU A 3 12.74 -3.79 9.38
C GLU A 3 11.33 -3.70 8.81
N GLU A 4 11.13 -3.97 7.51
CA GLU A 4 9.82 -3.90 6.86
C GLU A 4 8.96 -5.10 7.28
N ILE A 5 9.53 -6.32 7.26
CA ILE A 5 8.82 -7.53 7.70
C ILE A 5 8.39 -7.42 9.16
N LYS A 6 9.27 -6.93 10.05
CA LYS A 6 8.92 -6.71 11.47
C LYS A 6 7.76 -5.72 11.65
N MET A 7 7.64 -4.71 10.77
CA MET A 7 6.53 -3.76 10.83
C MET A 7 5.22 -4.39 10.36
N ILE A 8 5.27 -5.25 9.34
CA ILE A 8 4.12 -6.01 8.84
C ILE A 8 3.65 -7.01 9.90
N GLU A 9 4.56 -7.80 10.48
CA GLU A 9 4.26 -8.73 11.57
C GLU A 9 3.67 -8.00 12.78
N LYS A 10 4.24 -6.84 13.16
CA LYS A 10 3.73 -6.04 14.29
C LYS A 10 2.31 -5.51 14.05
N ASN A 11 1.95 -5.25 12.80
CA ASN A 11 0.61 -4.77 12.45
C ASN A 11 -0.41 -5.91 12.31
N ASN A 12 -0.01 -7.18 12.49
CA ASN A 12 -0.85 -8.37 12.29
C ASN A 12 -1.59 -8.35 10.94
N THR A 13 -0.97 -7.79 9.90
CA THR A 13 -1.64 -7.64 8.60
C THR A 13 -1.67 -8.93 7.80
N TRP A 14 -0.75 -9.88 8.05
CA TRP A 14 -0.61 -11.09 7.24
C TRP A 14 -0.73 -12.38 8.04
N GLU A 15 -1.52 -13.30 7.53
CA GLU A 15 -1.67 -14.65 8.05
C GLU A 15 -1.27 -15.69 7.01
N LEU A 16 -0.69 -16.81 7.44
CA LEU A 16 -0.27 -17.88 6.56
C LEU A 16 -1.47 -18.77 6.23
N ALA A 17 -1.88 -18.79 4.97
CA ALA A 17 -3.03 -19.54 4.48
C ALA A 17 -2.65 -20.54 3.39
N ASP A 18 -3.51 -21.54 3.17
CA ASP A 18 -3.34 -22.45 2.04
C ASP A 18 -3.65 -21.72 0.73
N ARG A 19 -2.92 -22.09 -0.32
CA ARG A 19 -3.08 -21.47 -1.64
C ARG A 19 -4.48 -21.75 -2.19
N PRO A 20 -5.28 -20.71 -2.49
CA PRO A 20 -6.60 -20.92 -3.08
C PRO A 20 -6.45 -21.45 -4.51
N LYS A 21 -7.34 -22.37 -4.90
CA LYS A 21 -7.39 -22.91 -6.27
C LYS A 21 -8.12 -21.99 -7.24
N ASP A 22 -9.06 -21.19 -6.72
CA ASP A 22 -10.01 -20.40 -7.50
C ASP A 22 -9.76 -18.88 -7.42
N LYS A 23 -8.72 -18.44 -6.69
CA LYS A 23 -8.34 -17.03 -6.55
C LYS A 23 -6.91 -16.79 -7.03
N GLU A 24 -6.68 -15.62 -7.60
CA GLU A 24 -5.35 -15.23 -8.09
C GLU A 24 -4.44 -14.87 -6.92
N VAL A 25 -3.19 -15.35 -6.98
CA VAL A 25 -2.17 -15.04 -5.98
C VAL A 25 -1.27 -13.95 -6.54
N ILE A 26 -1.18 -12.84 -5.83
CA ILE A 26 -0.37 -11.69 -6.24
C ILE A 26 1.09 -11.94 -5.86
N GLY A 27 1.96 -11.97 -6.87
CA GLY A 27 3.39 -12.06 -6.61
C GLY A 27 3.95 -10.79 -5.97
N VAL A 28 5.00 -10.89 -5.16
CA VAL A 28 5.67 -9.73 -4.53
C VAL A 28 7.11 -9.56 -4.99
N LYS A 29 7.62 -8.34 -4.89
CA LYS A 29 9.04 -8.02 -5.13
C LYS A 29 9.55 -6.99 -4.14
N TRP A 30 10.85 -7.05 -3.86
CA TRP A 30 11.54 -6.04 -3.08
C TRP A 30 12.00 -4.87 -3.97
N ILE A 31 11.72 -3.65 -3.53
CA ILE A 31 12.26 -2.41 -4.13
C ILE A 31 13.25 -1.80 -3.15
N TYR A 32 14.48 -1.58 -3.62
CA TYR A 32 15.55 -0.97 -2.85
C TYR A 32 15.76 0.47 -3.30
N LYS A 33 15.87 1.39 -2.34
CA LYS A 33 16.19 2.80 -2.59
C LYS A 33 17.17 3.28 -1.54
N THR A 34 18.29 3.82 -1.98
CA THR A 34 19.25 4.50 -1.10
C THR A 34 18.82 5.95 -0.95
N LYS A 35 18.60 6.40 0.29
CA LYS A 35 18.44 7.81 0.61
C LYS A 35 19.83 8.40 0.84
N LEU A 36 20.12 9.50 0.15
CA LEU A 36 21.33 10.27 0.33
C LEU A 36 21.00 11.53 1.16
N ASN A 37 21.96 11.98 1.93
CA ASN A 37 21.98 13.28 2.59
C ASN A 37 22.28 14.38 1.56
N ALA A 38 22.11 15.65 1.94
CA ALA A 38 22.37 16.79 1.06
C ALA A 38 23.84 16.91 0.61
N ASP A 39 24.76 16.32 1.38
CA ASP A 39 26.19 16.24 1.09
C ASP A 39 26.56 15.02 0.21
N GLY A 40 25.57 14.23 -0.23
CA GLY A 40 25.77 13.02 -1.03
C GLY A 40 26.15 11.78 -0.22
N SER A 41 26.30 11.87 1.10
CA SER A 41 26.55 10.70 1.95
C SER A 41 25.30 9.82 2.09
N ILE A 42 25.49 8.53 2.37
CA ILE A 42 24.37 7.59 2.52
C ILE A 42 23.65 7.87 3.84
N GLN A 43 22.40 8.30 3.77
CA GLN A 43 21.54 8.49 4.94
C GLN A 43 20.94 7.16 5.41
N LYS A 44 20.34 6.40 4.48
CA LYS A 44 19.67 5.14 4.81
C LYS A 44 19.44 4.28 3.57
N HIS A 45 19.69 2.98 3.67
CA HIS A 45 19.17 2.01 2.71
C HIS A 45 17.73 1.65 3.07
N LYS A 46 16.79 1.92 2.15
CA LYS A 46 15.37 1.61 2.33
C LYS A 46 14.98 0.44 1.43
N ALA A 47 14.43 -0.61 2.02
CA ALA A 47 13.74 -1.67 1.29
C ALA A 47 12.23 -1.48 1.46
N ARG A 48 11.46 -1.76 0.41
CA ARG A 48 10.00 -1.81 0.45
C ARG A 48 9.53 -3.09 -0.21
N LEU A 49 8.54 -3.74 0.39
CA LEU A 49 7.88 -4.88 -0.22
C LEU A 49 6.69 -4.39 -1.03
N VAL A 50 6.60 -4.81 -2.29
CA VAL A 50 5.65 -4.25 -3.26
C VAL A 50 5.01 -5.38 -4.05
N ALA A 51 3.68 -5.34 -4.17
CA ALA A 51 2.92 -6.23 -5.04
C ALA A 51 3.33 -6.04 -6.51
N LYS A 52 3.53 -7.14 -7.24
CA LYS A 52 3.76 -7.14 -8.68
C LYS A 52 2.41 -6.88 -9.36
N GLY A 53 2.19 -5.65 -9.83
CA GLY A 53 0.95 -5.23 -10.48
C GLY A 53 0.68 -5.80 -11.87
N TYR A 54 1.24 -6.96 -12.24
CA TYR A 54 0.97 -7.61 -13.54
C TYR A 54 -0.44 -8.19 -13.64
N SER A 55 -1.19 -8.26 -12.54
CA SER A 55 -2.57 -8.75 -12.49
C SER A 55 -3.63 -7.69 -12.81
N GLN A 56 -3.27 -6.40 -12.92
CA GLN A 56 -4.24 -5.37 -13.30
C GLN A 56 -4.48 -5.38 -14.81
N LEU A 57 -5.62 -5.91 -15.23
CA LEU A 57 -6.04 -5.89 -16.63
C LEU A 57 -6.49 -4.46 -17.03
N PRO A 58 -5.88 -3.85 -18.07
CA PRO A 58 -6.34 -2.58 -18.60
C PRO A 58 -7.82 -2.63 -18.99
N GLY A 59 -8.65 -1.81 -18.35
CA GLY A 59 -10.09 -1.70 -18.65
C GLY A 59 -11.03 -2.57 -17.80
N ILE A 60 -10.50 -3.40 -16.89
CA ILE A 60 -11.32 -4.17 -15.92
C ILE A 60 -11.09 -3.60 -14.51
N ASP A 61 -9.85 -3.65 -14.01
CA ASP A 61 -9.51 -3.18 -12.65
C ASP A 61 -8.92 -1.76 -12.62
N TYR A 62 -8.59 -1.19 -13.79
CA TYR A 62 -7.97 0.13 -13.91
C TYR A 62 -8.91 1.29 -13.53
N THR A 63 -10.22 1.07 -13.64
CA THR A 63 -11.24 2.10 -13.37
C THR A 63 -11.64 2.17 -11.90
N GLU A 64 -11.36 1.14 -11.11
CA GLU A 64 -11.68 1.10 -9.68
C GLU A 64 -10.56 1.75 -8.87
N THR A 65 -10.57 3.08 -8.85
CA THR A 65 -9.66 3.85 -8.01
C THR A 65 -10.25 3.96 -6.61
N PHE A 66 -10.01 2.98 -5.72
CA PHE A 66 -10.43 3.03 -4.31
C PHE A 66 -9.57 3.99 -3.44
N ALA A 67 -9.18 5.13 -3.99
CA ALA A 67 -8.71 6.24 -3.18
C ALA A 67 -9.86 7.26 -3.14
N PRO A 68 -10.51 7.49 -1.99
CA PRO A 68 -11.48 8.58 -1.86
C PRO A 68 -10.72 9.91 -1.93
N VAL A 69 -10.39 10.35 -3.14
CA VAL A 69 -9.77 11.66 -3.39
C VAL A 69 -10.90 12.68 -3.32
N ALA A 70 -10.91 13.47 -2.24
CA ALA A 70 -11.83 14.59 -2.12
C ALA A 70 -11.65 15.53 -3.32
N ARG A 71 -12.75 15.87 -4.00
CA ARG A 71 -12.71 16.78 -5.13
C ARG A 71 -12.32 18.18 -4.65
N LEU A 72 -11.40 18.83 -5.36
CA LEU A 72 -10.94 20.18 -5.04
C LEU A 72 -12.09 21.18 -4.97
N ASP A 73 -13.10 21.03 -5.83
CA ASP A 73 -14.26 21.92 -5.85
C ASP A 73 -15.08 21.82 -4.55
N THR A 74 -15.23 20.61 -4.00
CA THR A 74 -15.87 20.39 -2.70
C THR A 74 -15.06 21.02 -1.57
N ILE A 75 -13.72 20.85 -1.59
CA ILE A 75 -12.83 21.46 -0.59
C ILE A 75 -12.92 22.98 -0.65
N ARG A 76 -12.88 23.57 -1.85
CA ARG A 76 -13.00 25.02 -2.06
C ARG A 76 -14.33 25.56 -1.56
N ALA A 77 -15.43 24.86 -1.85
CA ALA A 77 -16.76 25.23 -1.36
C ALA A 77 -16.81 25.20 0.19
N LEU A 78 -16.25 24.16 0.81
CA LEU A 78 -16.17 24.04 2.27
C LEU A 78 -15.38 25.19 2.90
N ILE A 79 -14.22 25.54 2.32
CA ILE A 79 -13.39 26.66 2.77
C ILE A 79 -14.14 27.99 2.60
N ALA A 80 -14.83 28.18 1.48
CA ALA A 80 -15.60 29.40 1.24
C ALA A 80 -16.74 29.59 2.26
N ILE A 81 -17.43 28.50 2.62
CA ILE A 81 -18.46 28.50 3.67
C ILE A 81 -17.84 28.80 5.03
N ALA A 82 -16.74 28.13 5.37
CA ALA A 82 -16.04 28.34 6.63
C ALA A 82 -15.55 29.80 6.77
N ALA A 83 -15.02 30.39 5.70
CA ALA A 83 -14.61 31.79 5.68
C ALA A 83 -15.80 32.74 5.89
N ASN A 84 -16.94 32.50 5.23
CA ASN A 84 -18.16 33.29 5.39
C ASN A 84 -18.72 33.20 6.82
N LYS A 85 -18.72 31.99 7.39
CA LYS A 85 -19.21 31.73 8.75
C LYS A 85 -18.19 32.02 9.86
N LYS A 86 -16.98 32.49 9.50
CA LYS A 86 -15.85 32.70 10.42
C LYS A 86 -15.50 31.46 11.26
N TRP A 87 -15.62 30.27 10.66
CA TRP A 87 -15.24 29.02 11.29
C TRP A 87 -13.72 28.83 11.28
N LYS A 88 -13.20 28.24 12.35
CA LYS A 88 -11.80 27.82 12.42
C LYS A 88 -11.66 26.48 11.70
N ILE A 89 -10.73 26.40 10.75
CA ILE A 89 -10.37 25.16 10.06
C ILE A 89 -9.10 24.62 10.71
N TYR A 90 -9.10 23.33 11.02
CA TYR A 90 -7.93 22.62 11.51
C TYR A 90 -7.59 21.52 10.50
N GLN A 91 -6.31 21.40 10.14
CA GLN A 91 -5.82 20.35 9.26
C GLN A 91 -5.05 19.33 10.10
N MET A 92 -5.34 18.05 9.89
CA MET A 92 -4.61 16.94 10.48
C MET A 92 -4.08 16.04 9.36
N ASP A 93 -2.75 15.88 9.31
CA ASP A 93 -2.11 14.91 8.44
C ASP A 93 -1.94 13.60 9.21
N VAL A 94 -2.73 12.59 8.85
CA VAL A 94 -2.70 11.29 9.51
C VAL A 94 -1.63 10.44 8.84
N LYS A 95 -0.56 10.14 9.58
CA LYS A 95 0.42 9.13 9.17
C LYS A 95 -0.31 7.79 9.02
N SER A 96 -0.16 7.18 7.85
CA SER A 96 -0.79 5.90 7.54
C SER A 96 -2.32 5.91 7.43
N ALA A 97 -2.92 7.01 6.95
CA ALA A 97 -4.37 7.10 6.69
C ALA A 97 -4.92 5.96 5.79
N PHE A 98 -4.06 5.31 5.01
CA PHE A 98 -4.38 4.17 4.15
C PHE A 98 -4.64 2.86 4.91
N LEU A 99 -4.13 2.69 6.13
CA LEU A 99 -4.36 1.49 6.95
C LEU A 99 -5.78 1.47 7.55
N ASN A 100 -6.52 2.58 7.47
CA ASN A 100 -7.85 2.71 8.08
C ASN A 100 -8.99 2.59 7.06
N GLY A 101 -8.69 2.24 5.80
CA GLY A 101 -9.70 1.98 4.79
C GLY A 101 -10.15 0.52 4.87
N TYR A 102 -11.40 0.28 5.26
CA TYR A 102 -12.01 -1.05 5.16
C TYR A 102 -12.17 -1.41 3.69
N ILE A 103 -11.61 -2.55 3.29
CA ILE A 103 -11.87 -3.21 2.00
C ILE A 103 -12.33 -4.62 2.34
N ASP A 104 -13.49 -5.01 1.83
CA ASP A 104 -14.11 -6.32 2.04
C ASP A 104 -13.62 -7.34 0.99
N GLU A 105 -12.31 -7.35 0.74
CA GLU A 105 -11.67 -8.25 -0.23
C GLU A 105 -10.47 -8.96 0.42
N GLU A 106 -10.50 -10.28 0.38
CA GLU A 106 -9.37 -11.13 0.76
C GLU A 106 -8.33 -11.15 -0.37
N ILE A 107 -7.14 -10.63 -0.09
CA ILE A 107 -6.03 -10.61 -1.04
C ILE A 107 -5.02 -11.69 -0.67
N TYR A 108 -4.65 -12.52 -1.63
CA TYR A 108 -3.64 -13.57 -1.47
C TYR A 108 -2.32 -13.15 -2.11
N VAL A 109 -1.23 -13.36 -1.39
CA VAL A 109 0.08 -12.82 -1.71
C VAL A 109 1.15 -13.90 -1.60
N GLU A 110 2.09 -13.95 -2.53
CA GLU A 110 3.24 -14.85 -2.41
C GLU A 110 4.13 -14.47 -1.21
N GLN A 111 4.79 -15.47 -0.60
CA GLN A 111 5.77 -15.20 0.44
C GLN A 111 6.96 -14.42 -0.13
N PRO A 112 7.43 -13.35 0.55
CA PRO A 112 8.56 -12.56 0.09
C PRO A 112 9.83 -13.41 -0.01
N GLN A 113 10.56 -13.22 -1.12
CA GLN A 113 11.83 -13.90 -1.35
C GLN A 113 12.79 -13.63 -0.18
N GLY A 114 13.33 -14.70 0.42
CA GLY A 114 14.20 -14.66 1.60
C GLY A 114 13.48 -14.79 2.95
N PHE A 115 12.15 -14.82 2.97
CA PHE A 115 11.32 -14.94 4.18
C PHE A 115 10.27 -16.05 4.05
N ILE A 116 10.61 -17.15 3.37
CA ILE A 116 9.72 -18.30 3.18
C ILE A 116 9.74 -19.18 4.42
N ALA A 117 8.55 -19.54 4.95
CA ALA A 117 8.40 -20.44 6.07
C ALA A 117 8.82 -21.88 5.69
N LYS A 118 9.83 -22.42 6.38
CA LYS A 118 10.34 -23.78 6.15
C LYS A 118 9.22 -24.80 6.38
N GLY A 119 8.98 -25.67 5.40
CA GLY A 119 7.91 -26.67 5.44
C GLY A 119 6.51 -26.14 5.07
N SER A 120 6.41 -24.90 4.62
CA SER A 120 5.17 -24.28 4.13
C SER A 120 5.45 -23.40 2.92
N GLU A 121 6.30 -23.88 2.01
CA GLU A 121 6.73 -23.12 0.83
C GLU A 121 5.58 -22.88 -0.16
N GLU A 122 4.59 -23.78 -0.18
CA GLU A 122 3.40 -23.68 -1.04
C GLU A 122 2.30 -22.77 -0.46
N LYS A 123 2.44 -22.36 0.81
CA LYS A 123 1.47 -21.49 1.46
C LYS A 123 1.62 -20.04 1.00
N VAL A 124 0.52 -19.33 1.06
CA VAL A 124 0.42 -17.92 0.68
C VAL A 124 0.10 -17.08 1.92
N LEU A 125 0.35 -15.78 1.83
CA LEU A 125 -0.04 -14.83 2.85
C LEU A 125 -1.40 -14.26 2.48
N VAL A 126 -2.34 -14.30 3.41
CA VAL A 126 -3.66 -13.65 3.30
C VAL A 126 -3.62 -12.36 4.09
N GLU A 127 -4.22 -11.32 3.51
CA GLU A 127 -4.48 -10.07 4.18
C GLU A 127 -5.98 -9.83 4.30
N GLU A 128 -6.48 -9.82 5.54
CA GLU A 128 -7.82 -9.34 5.87
C GLU A 128 -7.79 -7.81 5.95
N SER A 129 -8.10 -7.18 4.82
CA SER A 129 -8.30 -5.75 4.67
C SER A 129 -7.08 -4.85 5.01
N THR A 130 -6.28 -4.46 4.01
CA THR A 130 -5.88 -3.05 3.84
C THR A 130 -5.45 -2.75 2.38
N LEU A 131 -5.49 -1.47 2.02
CA LEU A 131 -5.22 -0.87 0.70
C LEU A 131 -3.74 -0.98 0.22
N TRP A 132 -2.97 -1.95 0.72
CA TRP A 132 -1.54 -2.10 0.44
C TRP A 132 -1.29 -2.52 -1.04
N ALA A 133 -2.14 -3.40 -1.57
CA ALA A 133 -1.98 -4.00 -2.90
C ALA A 133 -2.16 -2.95 -4.02
N GLN A 134 -3.12 -2.03 -3.85
CA GLN A 134 -3.44 -1.04 -4.88
C GLN A 134 -2.40 0.08 -5.02
N THR A 135 -1.69 0.42 -3.94
CA THR A 135 -0.74 1.55 -3.95
C THR A 135 0.68 1.12 -4.37
N SER A 136 1.03 -0.14 -4.14
CA SER A 136 2.25 -0.76 -4.68
C SER A 136 2.34 -0.59 -6.20
N ALA A 137 1.23 -0.80 -6.90
CA ALA A 137 1.12 -0.58 -8.35
C ALA A 137 1.18 0.92 -8.74
N LYS A 138 0.51 1.82 -8.00
CA LYS A 138 0.45 3.25 -8.33
C LYS A 138 1.74 4.02 -8.05
N SER A 139 2.51 3.62 -7.02
CA SER A 139 3.80 4.26 -6.71
C SER A 139 4.88 4.05 -7.79
N LEU A 140 4.74 2.99 -8.60
CA LEU A 140 5.61 2.70 -9.75
C LEU A 140 5.32 3.60 -10.96
N VAL A 141 4.07 4.03 -11.16
CA VAL A 141 3.68 4.89 -12.29
C VAL A 141 4.15 6.34 -12.10
N GLN A 142 4.27 6.81 -10.86
CA GLN A 142 4.66 8.19 -10.56
C GLN A 142 6.17 8.43 -10.41
N GLN A 143 6.99 7.37 -10.31
CA GLN A 143 8.46 7.50 -10.22
C GLN A 143 9.20 7.34 -11.55
N ASN A 144 8.47 7.03 -12.64
CA ASN A 144 9.00 6.93 -14.01
C ASN A 144 8.57 8.11 -14.91
N ARG A 145 8.25 9.27 -14.32
CA ARG A 145 8.11 10.56 -15.02
C ARG A 145 9.11 11.56 -14.48
#